data_AF-A0A5K1EJQ2-F1
#
_entry.id   AF-A0A5K1EJQ2-F1
#
_cell.length_a   1.000
_cell.length_b   1.000
_cell.length_c   1.000
_cell.angle_alpha   90.00
_cell.angle_beta   90.00
_cell.angle_gamma   90.00
#
_symmetry.space_group_name_H-M   'P 1'
#
loop_
_entity.id
_entity.type
_entity.pdbx_description
1 polymer ?
#
loop_
_entity_poly.entity_id
_entity_poly.type
_entity_poly.pdbx_seq_one_letter_code
_entity_poly.pdbx_strand_id
1 'polypeptide(L)'
;IKAVHSTRYLLRHTAIEVFFSDSVAPVFFNFQSPKDAKDVGTFIVSSRNELLYPKGSSRDKNDIIHFVDRRVALEKAEKARESWRRREISNFEYLMVLNTLAGRSYNDLTQYPIFPWVLADYSSEKLDLNKSSTFRDLTKPVGALNLKRFE
;
A
#
# COMPACT_ATOMS: atom_id res chain seq x y z
N ILE A 1 16.98 -4.15 -1.80
CA ILE A 1 15.58 -4.64 -1.92
C ILE A 1 15.05 -4.88 -0.52
N LYS A 2 13.95 -4.23 -0.16
CA LYS A 2 13.24 -4.30 1.13
C LYS A 2 11.98 -5.16 1.04
N ALA A 3 11.28 -5.14 -0.10
CA ALA A 3 10.11 -5.98 -0.32
C ALA A 3 9.86 -6.18 -1.81
N VAL A 4 9.18 -7.26 -2.16
CA VAL A 4 8.67 -7.51 -3.51
C VAL A 4 7.20 -7.86 -3.38
N HIS A 5 6.32 -7.10 -4.00
CA HIS A 5 4.88 -7.22 -3.89
C HIS A 5 4.30 -7.76 -5.18
N SER A 6 3.41 -8.76 -5.07
CA SER A 6 2.52 -9.11 -6.18
C SER A 6 1.50 -7.99 -6.34
N THR A 7 1.30 -7.55 -7.58
CA THR A 7 0.32 -6.52 -7.91
C THR A 7 -0.42 -6.86 -9.21
N ARG A 8 -1.22 -5.92 -9.70
CA ARG A 8 -2.02 -6.06 -10.91
C ARG A 8 -1.57 -5.06 -11.96
N TYR A 9 -1.71 -5.42 -13.21
CA TYR A 9 -1.65 -4.51 -14.35
C TYR A 9 -2.88 -4.75 -15.21
N LEU A 10 -3.63 -3.70 -15.53
CA LEU A 10 -4.93 -3.81 -16.23
C LEU A 10 -5.87 -4.84 -15.57
N LEU A 11 -5.93 -4.82 -14.23
CA LEU A 11 -6.70 -5.76 -13.39
C LEU A 11 -6.28 -7.24 -13.47
N ARG A 12 -5.16 -7.57 -14.13
CA ARG A 12 -4.60 -8.92 -14.21
C ARG A 12 -3.46 -9.08 -13.21
N HIS A 13 -3.42 -10.21 -12.51
CA HIS A 13 -2.36 -10.54 -11.53
C HIS A 13 -1.05 -10.97 -12.22
N THR A 14 -0.52 -10.12 -13.10
CA THR A 14 0.64 -10.39 -13.94
C THR A 14 1.81 -9.46 -13.62
N ALA A 15 1.77 -8.71 -12.53
CA ALA A 15 2.78 -7.71 -12.22
C ALA A 15 3.39 -7.89 -10.82
N ILE A 16 4.61 -7.37 -10.66
CA ILE A 16 5.26 -7.21 -9.36
C ILE A 16 5.78 -5.79 -9.20
N GLU A 17 5.93 -5.34 -7.96
CA GLU A 17 6.59 -4.09 -7.61
C GLU A 17 7.69 -4.35 -6.58
N VAL A 18 8.89 -3.84 -6.86
CA VAL A 18 10.09 -4.03 -6.05
C VAL A 18 10.38 -2.74 -5.29
N PHE A 19 10.42 -2.84 -3.97
CA PHE A 19 10.68 -1.72 -3.05
C PHE A 19 12.10 -1.78 -2.50
N PHE A 20 12.73 -0.62 -2.31
CA PHE A 20 14.11 -0.49 -1.83
C PHE A 20 14.16 0.16 -0.43
N SER A 21 15.33 0.11 0.21
CA SER A 21 15.55 0.57 1.58
C SER A 21 16.09 2.00 1.68
N ASP A 22 16.59 2.54 0.57
CA ASP A 22 17.40 3.75 0.42
C ASP A 22 16.64 4.92 -0.20
N SER A 23 15.32 4.99 0.02
CA SER A 23 14.41 6.00 -0.57
C SER A 23 14.38 6.00 -2.11
N VAL A 24 15.01 5.03 -2.76
CA VAL A 24 14.92 4.81 -4.20
C VAL A 24 13.48 4.44 -4.55
N ALA A 25 12.97 5.05 -5.62
CA ALA A 25 11.63 4.81 -6.10
C ALA A 25 11.40 3.31 -6.40
N PRO A 26 10.24 2.74 -6.04
CA PRO A 26 9.92 1.37 -6.38
C PRO A 26 9.94 1.16 -7.90
N VAL A 27 10.31 -0.04 -8.36
CA VAL A 27 10.27 -0.39 -9.79
C VAL A 27 9.14 -1.39 -10.04
N PHE A 28 8.33 -1.12 -11.06
CA PHE A 28 7.18 -1.91 -11.45
C PHE A 28 7.47 -2.73 -12.71
N PHE A 29 7.13 -4.01 -12.69
CA PHE A 29 7.26 -4.91 -13.84
C PHE A 29 5.94 -5.63 -14.11
N ASN A 30 5.51 -5.63 -15.38
CA ASN A 30 4.45 -6.51 -15.85
C ASN A 30 5.03 -7.68 -16.64
N PHE A 31 4.40 -8.84 -16.53
CA PHE A 31 4.79 -10.09 -17.15
C PHE A 31 3.66 -10.63 -18.03
N GLN A 32 3.98 -11.67 -18.81
CA GLN A 32 3.00 -12.30 -19.69
C GLN A 32 1.99 -13.17 -18.92
N SER A 33 2.41 -13.81 -17.83
CA SER A 33 1.55 -14.68 -17.02
C SER A 33 1.69 -14.43 -15.51
N PRO A 34 0.66 -14.78 -14.71
CA PRO A 34 0.75 -14.74 -13.25
C PRO A 34 1.84 -15.66 -12.69
N LYS A 35 2.12 -16.76 -13.40
CA LYS A 35 3.18 -17.70 -13.04
C LYS A 35 4.55 -17.03 -13.15
N ASP A 36 4.83 -16.35 -14.26
CA ASP A 36 6.12 -15.66 -14.45
C ASP A 36 6.34 -14.57 -13.40
N ALA A 37 5.31 -13.77 -13.12
CA ALA A 37 5.37 -12.74 -12.08
C ALA A 37 5.73 -13.35 -10.71
N LYS A 38 5.10 -14.48 -10.35
CA LYS A 38 5.35 -15.18 -9.09
C LYS A 38 6.74 -15.81 -9.05
N ASP A 39 7.16 -16.47 -10.12
CA ASP A 39 8.44 -17.16 -10.22
C ASP A 39 9.59 -16.13 -10.13
N VAL A 40 9.52 -15.04 -10.89
CA VAL A 40 10.49 -13.94 -10.85
C VAL A 40 10.50 -13.24 -9.50
N GLY A 41 9.32 -12.90 -8.95
CA GLY A 41 9.22 -12.24 -7.66
C GLY A 41 9.78 -13.08 -6.52
N THR A 42 9.53 -14.39 -6.54
CA THR A 42 10.07 -15.35 -5.57
C THR A 42 11.58 -15.49 -5.72
N PHE A 43 12.09 -15.57 -6.97
CA PHE A 43 13.52 -15.64 -7.26
C PHE A 43 14.28 -14.42 -6.73
N ILE A 44 13.78 -13.21 -6.98
CA ILE A 44 14.38 -11.96 -6.47
C ILE A 44 14.49 -11.99 -4.95
N VAL A 45 13.43 -12.42 -4.26
CA VAL A 45 13.40 -12.52 -2.80
C VAL A 45 14.40 -13.56 -2.30
N SER A 46 14.44 -14.76 -2.89
CA SER A 46 15.39 -15.80 -2.48
C SER A 46 16.84 -15.38 -2.70
N SER A 47 17.16 -14.80 -3.85
CA SER A 47 18.52 -14.33 -4.15
C SER A 47 18.95 -13.20 -3.21
N ARG A 48 18.03 -12.27 -2.88
CA ARG A 48 18.33 -11.21 -1.90
C ARG A 48 18.60 -11.79 -0.51
N ASN A 49 17.78 -12.74 -0.06
CA ASN A 49 17.96 -13.36 1.25
C ASN A 49 19.26 -14.17 1.32
N GLU A 50 19.64 -14.88 0.26
CA GLU A 50 20.90 -15.63 0.18
C GLU A 50 22.13 -14.70 0.25
N LEU A 51 22.07 -13.54 -0.43
CA LEU A 51 23.13 -12.53 -0.37
C LEU A 51 23.29 -11.89 1.02
N LEU A 52 22.19 -11.69 1.75
CA LEU A 52 22.22 -11.10 3.09
C LEU A 52 22.62 -12.10 4.17
N TYR A 53 22.23 -13.38 4.01
CA TYR A 53 22.47 -14.44 4.99
C TYR A 53 23.15 -15.64 4.35
N PRO A 54 24.45 -15.54 4.01
CA PRO A 54 25.22 -16.68 3.53
C PRO A 54 25.21 -17.83 4.54
N LYS A 55 25.32 -19.07 4.06
CA LYS A 55 25.32 -20.27 4.91
C LYS A 55 26.39 -20.13 6.01
N GLY A 56 25.94 -20.11 7.28
CA GLY A 56 26.80 -19.96 8.47
C GLY A 56 26.56 -18.68 9.27
N SER A 57 25.84 -17.68 8.73
CA SER A 57 25.45 -16.48 9.48
C SER A 57 24.31 -16.75 10.47
N SER A 58 24.37 -16.15 11.67
CA SER A 58 23.25 -16.15 12.61
C SER A 58 22.05 -15.47 11.95
N ARG A 59 20.96 -16.22 11.79
CA ARG A 59 19.73 -15.74 11.13
C ARG A 59 18.92 -14.92 12.14
N ASP A 60 18.91 -13.60 12.02
CA ASP A 60 17.78 -12.86 12.59
C ASP A 60 16.58 -13.07 11.66
N LYS A 61 15.58 -13.83 12.15
CA LYS A 61 14.39 -14.18 11.36
C LYS A 61 13.57 -12.94 10.97
N ASN A 62 13.75 -11.83 11.68
CA ASN A 62 12.97 -10.61 11.44
C ASN A 62 13.40 -9.85 10.17
N ASP A 63 14.62 -10.07 9.69
CA ASP A 63 15.14 -9.35 8.52
C ASP A 63 14.93 -10.10 7.19
N ILE A 64 14.41 -11.32 7.24
CA ILE A 64 14.08 -12.09 6.04
C ILE A 64 12.93 -11.41 5.32
N ILE A 65 13.17 -11.01 4.06
CA ILE A 65 12.12 -10.47 3.22
C ILE A 65 11.32 -11.61 2.60
N HIS A 66 10.01 -11.44 2.47
CA HIS A 66 9.12 -12.41 1.84
C HIS A 66 8.47 -11.81 0.61
N PHE A 67 8.18 -12.65 -0.39
CA PHE A 67 7.32 -12.26 -1.51
C PHE A 67 5.92 -11.98 -0.97
N VAL A 68 5.43 -10.76 -1.17
CA VAL A 68 4.16 -10.30 -0.62
C VAL A 68 3.05 -10.64 -1.60
N ASP A 69 2.47 -11.82 -1.42
CA ASP A 69 1.22 -12.21 -2.06
C ASP A 69 0.00 -11.69 -1.28
N ARG A 70 -1.21 -12.04 -1.72
CA ARG A 70 -2.46 -11.63 -1.06
C ARG A 70 -2.53 -12.05 0.40
N ARG A 71 -2.03 -13.24 0.76
CA ARG A 71 -2.09 -13.75 2.14
C ARG A 71 -1.16 -12.94 3.03
N VAL A 72 0.09 -12.77 2.60
CA VAL A 72 1.09 -11.98 3.33
C VAL A 72 0.65 -10.51 3.42
N ALA A 73 0.01 -9.98 2.39
CA ALA A 73 -0.54 -8.63 2.41
C ALA A 73 -1.62 -8.45 3.48
N LEU A 74 -2.54 -9.42 3.64
CA LEU A 74 -3.56 -9.39 4.69
C LEU A 74 -2.93 -9.44 6.10
N GLU A 75 -1.94 -10.31 6.32
CA GLU A 75 -1.22 -10.37 7.59
C GLU A 75 -0.51 -9.04 7.92
N LYS A 76 0.12 -8.40 6.92
CA LYS A 76 0.73 -7.07 7.07
C LYS A 76 -0.31 -5.98 7.33
N ALA A 77 -1.49 -6.06 6.71
CA ALA A 77 -2.58 -5.10 6.91
C ALA A 77 -3.11 -5.16 8.34
N GLU A 78 -3.27 -6.36 8.92
CA GLU A 78 -3.69 -6.52 10.32
C GLU A 78 -2.65 -5.96 11.30
N LYS A 79 -1.35 -6.22 11.04
CA LYS A 79 -0.28 -5.61 11.85
C LYS A 79 -0.31 -4.08 11.79
N ALA A 80 -0.46 -3.52 10.58
CA ALA A 80 -0.56 -2.07 10.39
C ALA A 80 -1.80 -1.48 11.07
N ARG A 81 -2.94 -2.19 11.02
CA ARG A 81 -4.18 -1.81 11.72
C ARG A 81 -3.94 -1.72 13.21
N GLU A 82 -3.27 -2.68 13.81
CA GLU A 82 -3.03 -2.67 15.25
C GLU A 82 -2.04 -1.56 15.67
N SER A 83 -0.95 -1.35 14.92
CA SER A 83 -0.05 -0.21 15.14
C SER A 83 -0.76 1.13 15.01
N TRP A 84 -1.66 1.27 14.04
CA TRP A 84 -2.50 2.47 13.89
C TRP A 84 -3.44 2.67 15.09
N ARG A 85 -4.09 1.60 15.58
CA ARG A 85 -4.95 1.65 16.77
C ARG A 85 -4.18 2.06 18.03
N ARG A 86 -2.93 1.60 18.16
CA ARG A 86 -2.01 1.99 19.25
C ARG A 86 -1.36 3.36 19.04
N ARG A 87 -1.69 4.07 17.94
CA ARG A 87 -1.13 5.38 17.56
C ARG A 87 0.39 5.36 17.33
N GLU A 88 0.94 4.21 16.99
CA GLU A 88 2.36 4.05 16.61
C GLU A 88 2.64 4.58 15.20
N ILE A 89 1.60 4.63 14.36
CA ILE A 89 1.62 5.22 13.02
C ILE A 89 0.45 6.18 12.85
N SER A 90 0.66 7.22 12.06
CA SER A 90 -0.34 8.23 11.72
C SER A 90 -1.42 7.69 10.77
N ASN A 91 -2.53 8.43 10.64
CA ASN A 91 -3.56 8.15 9.64
C ASN A 91 -3.00 8.12 8.21
N PHE A 92 -2.07 9.02 7.90
CA PHE A 92 -1.43 9.10 6.59
C PHE A 92 -0.61 7.84 6.30
N GLU A 93 0.26 7.44 7.23
CA GLU A 93 1.08 6.23 7.10
C GLU A 93 0.21 4.97 6.99
N TYR A 94 -0.83 4.87 7.81
CA TYR A 94 -1.76 3.73 7.74
C TYR A 94 -2.45 3.65 6.37
N LEU A 95 -2.97 4.76 5.85
CA LEU A 95 -3.57 4.82 4.51
C LEU A 95 -2.56 4.52 3.40
N MET A 96 -1.30 4.96 3.53
CA MET A 96 -0.23 4.61 2.59
C MET A 96 0.05 3.10 2.59
N VAL A 97 0.10 2.48 3.76
CA VAL A 97 0.27 1.03 3.90
C VAL A 97 -0.90 0.30 3.25
N LEU A 98 -2.15 0.71 3.51
CA LEU A 98 -3.32 0.10 2.88
C LEU A 98 -3.31 0.22 1.35
N ASN A 99 -2.95 1.40 0.83
CA ASN A 99 -2.81 1.60 -0.62
C ASN A 99 -1.78 0.65 -1.22
N THR A 100 -0.59 0.57 -0.62
CA THR A 100 0.50 -0.31 -1.07
C THR A 100 0.08 -1.78 -1.04
N LEU A 101 -0.54 -2.23 0.04
CA LEU A 101 -0.99 -3.62 0.20
C LEU A 101 -2.17 -3.98 -0.70
N ALA A 102 -2.97 -2.99 -1.12
CA ALA A 102 -3.99 -3.15 -2.14
C ALA A 102 -3.44 -3.14 -3.58
N GLY A 103 -2.12 -3.02 -3.76
CA GLY A 103 -1.47 -2.98 -5.07
C GLY A 103 -1.58 -1.63 -5.78
N ARG A 104 -1.86 -0.54 -5.05
CA ARG A 104 -1.79 0.82 -5.59
C ARG A 104 -0.32 1.23 -5.72
N SER A 105 0.02 1.92 -6.80
CA SER A 105 1.40 2.26 -7.15
C SER A 105 1.51 3.67 -7.74
N TYR A 106 2.62 4.34 -7.46
CA TYR A 106 2.99 5.59 -8.13
C TYR A 106 3.45 5.36 -9.59
N ASN A 107 3.82 4.12 -9.94
CA ASN A 107 4.28 3.74 -11.27
C ASN A 107 3.15 3.38 -12.24
N ASP A 108 1.93 3.14 -11.74
CA ASP A 108 0.73 2.90 -12.55
C ASP A 108 -0.35 3.93 -12.21
N LEU A 109 -0.48 4.94 -13.07
CA LEU A 109 -1.47 6.02 -12.90
C LEU A 109 -2.91 5.53 -12.85
N THR A 110 -3.22 4.38 -13.46
CA THR A 110 -4.58 3.80 -13.41
C THR A 110 -4.89 3.16 -12.05
N GLN A 111 -3.86 2.90 -11.25
CA GLN A 111 -3.94 2.32 -9.92
C GLN A 111 -3.24 3.20 -8.87
N TYR A 112 -3.29 4.52 -9.06
CA TYR A 112 -2.67 5.49 -8.14
C TYR A 112 -3.21 5.39 -6.71
N PRO A 113 -2.40 5.67 -5.66
CA PRO A 113 -2.88 5.73 -4.28
C PRO A 113 -4.07 6.67 -4.09
N ILE A 114 -5.05 6.23 -3.30
CA ILE A 114 -6.27 6.97 -3.02
C ILE A 114 -6.31 7.47 -1.58
N PHE A 115 -6.82 8.69 -1.40
CA PHE A 115 -7.05 9.30 -0.10
C PHE A 115 -8.47 9.88 -0.04
N PRO A 116 -9.13 9.83 1.12
CA PRO A 116 -10.42 10.48 1.27
C PRO A 116 -10.26 12.00 1.28
N TRP A 117 -11.22 12.70 0.69
CA TRP A 117 -11.44 14.11 1.01
C TRP A 117 -11.76 14.24 2.50
N VAL A 118 -11.08 15.13 3.21
CA VAL A 118 -11.27 15.28 4.66
C VAL A 118 -12.06 16.54 4.98
N LEU A 119 -11.74 17.66 4.32
CA LEU A 119 -12.44 18.92 4.51
C LEU A 119 -13.67 18.98 3.60
N ALA A 120 -14.72 19.64 4.09
CA ALA A 120 -15.92 19.98 3.36
C ALA A 120 -16.04 21.51 3.16
N ASP A 121 -15.41 22.31 4.01
CA ASP A 121 -15.40 23.78 3.90
C ASP A 121 -14.12 24.28 3.25
N TYR A 122 -14.28 24.85 2.05
CA TYR A 122 -13.23 25.53 1.28
C TYR A 122 -13.57 26.99 1.01
N SER A 123 -14.57 27.53 1.71
CA SER A 123 -15.16 28.86 1.46
C SER A 123 -14.91 29.84 2.58
N SER A 124 -14.81 29.35 3.82
CA SER A 124 -14.52 30.20 4.98
C SER A 124 -13.09 30.75 4.91
N GLU A 125 -12.93 32.03 5.25
CA GLU A 125 -11.61 32.67 5.35
C GLU A 125 -10.72 31.99 6.41
N LYS A 126 -11.33 31.53 7.50
CA LYS A 126 -10.68 30.77 8.56
C LYS A 126 -11.41 29.46 8.82
N LEU A 127 -10.65 28.37 8.84
CA LEU A 127 -11.18 27.04 9.01
C LEU A 127 -11.29 26.69 10.51
N ASP A 128 -12.52 26.46 10.99
CA ASP A 128 -12.76 26.00 12.36
C ASP A 128 -12.71 24.46 12.43
N LEU A 129 -11.63 23.93 12.99
CA LEU A 129 -11.41 22.49 13.14
C LEU A 129 -12.20 21.85 14.30
N ASN A 130 -12.91 22.64 15.11
CA ASN A 130 -13.82 22.12 16.14
C ASN A 130 -15.26 21.99 15.64
N LYS A 131 -15.57 22.58 14.48
CA LYS A 131 -16.90 22.52 13.87
C LYS A 131 -17.04 21.26 13.01
N SER A 132 -18.01 20.41 13.33
CA SER A 132 -18.23 19.15 12.61
C SER A 132 -18.50 19.35 11.11
N SER A 133 -19.21 20.41 10.72
CA SER A 133 -19.51 20.72 9.31
C SER A 133 -18.29 21.08 8.47
N THR A 134 -17.15 21.35 9.10
CA THR A 134 -15.87 21.60 8.43
C THR A 134 -15.34 20.33 7.76
N PHE A 135 -15.72 19.16 8.28
CA PHE A 135 -15.24 17.87 7.82
C PHE A 135 -16.29 17.13 6.99
N ARG A 136 -15.81 16.34 6.05
CA ARG A 136 -16.64 15.44 5.26
C ARG A 136 -17.10 14.27 6.13
N ASP A 137 -18.35 13.86 5.97
CA ASP A 137 -18.85 12.59 6.49
C ASP A 137 -18.12 11.41 5.81
N LEU A 138 -17.17 10.80 6.53
CA LEU A 138 -16.34 9.69 6.02
C LEU A 138 -17.11 8.37 5.90
N THR A 139 -18.32 8.26 6.45
CA THR A 139 -19.16 7.05 6.35
C THR A 139 -19.79 6.87 4.98
N LYS A 140 -19.82 7.95 4.18
CA LYS A 140 -20.45 7.98 2.86
C LYS A 140 -19.39 8.06 1.74
N PRO A 141 -19.63 7.43 0.57
CA PRO A 141 -18.84 7.70 -0.63
C PRO A 141 -19.10 9.12 -1.15
N VAL A 142 -18.20 9.66 -1.97
CA VAL A 142 -18.31 11.05 -2.49
C VAL A 142 -19.60 11.28 -3.27
N GLY A 143 -20.02 10.31 -4.08
CA GLY A 143 -21.29 10.38 -4.81
C GLY A 143 -22.51 10.51 -3.90
N ALA A 144 -22.38 10.10 -2.64
CA ALA A 144 -23.46 10.09 -1.67
C ALA A 144 -23.54 11.30 -0.74
N LEU A 145 -22.72 12.33 -0.99
CA LEU A 145 -22.67 13.51 -0.13
C LEU A 145 -23.79 14.51 -0.45
N ASN A 146 -24.23 14.58 -1.71
CA ASN A 146 -25.24 15.52 -2.15
C ASN A 146 -26.57 14.80 -2.41
N LEU A 147 -27.59 15.13 -1.61
CA LEU A 147 -28.93 14.56 -1.74
C LEU A 147 -29.56 14.82 -3.12
N LYS A 148 -29.31 16.00 -3.73
CA LYS A 148 -29.82 16.31 -5.08
C LYS A 148 -29.21 15.47 -6.20
N ARG A 149 -28.09 14.78 -5.94
CA ARG A 149 -27.50 13.82 -6.90
C ARG A 149 -28.09 12.42 -6.75
N PHE A 150 -28.87 12.17 -5.70
CA PHE A 150 -29.54 10.90 -5.44
C PHE A 150 -31.00 10.86 -5.91
N GLU A 151 -31.60 12.02 -6.13
CA GLU A 151 -32.91 12.18 -6.79
C GLU A 151 -32.75 12.11 -8.31
#